data_AF-A0AAU4WWU6-F1
#
_entry.id   AF-A0AAU4WWU6-F1
#
_cell.length_a   1.000
_cell.length_b   1.000
_cell.length_c   1.000
_cell.angle_alpha   90.00
_cell.angle_beta   90.00
_cell.angle_gamma   90.00
#
_symmetry.space_group_name_H-M   'P 1'
#
loop_
_entity.id
_entity.type
_entity.pdbx_description
1 polymer ?
#
loop_
_entity_poly.entity_id
_entity_poly.type
_entity_poly.pdbx_seq_one_letter_code
_entity_poly.pdbx_strand_id
1 'polypeptide(L)'
;MDAMLDHPQSGDRFRGRETIAAQRGGHPADRHFTLRITGHAHVWVSECVTIYDGAPSYTVTVMGFVGHQVVHETQYFAALFGTPAWRAALAEPTPGRTIEEA
;
A
#
# COMPACT_ATOMS: atom_id res chain seq x y z
N MET A 1 -19.75 5.57 -13.06
CA MET A 1 -19.50 4.28 -12.37
C MET A 1 -18.97 4.63 -10.99
N ASP A 2 -19.48 3.99 -9.94
CA ASP A 2 -18.99 4.26 -8.58
C ASP A 2 -17.63 3.58 -8.39
N ALA A 3 -16.65 4.35 -7.90
CA ALA A 3 -15.33 3.82 -7.58
C ALA A 3 -15.43 2.77 -6.47
N MET A 4 -14.64 1.71 -6.57
CA MET A 4 -14.50 0.68 -5.53
C MET A 4 -13.09 0.72 -4.95
N LEU A 5 -12.97 0.49 -3.65
CA LEU A 5 -11.70 0.25 -2.96
C LEU A 5 -11.82 -1.05 -2.17
N ASP A 6 -10.93 -2.00 -2.43
CA ASP A 6 -10.89 -3.30 -1.77
C ASP A 6 -9.61 -3.48 -0.95
N HIS A 7 -9.75 -4.03 0.25
CA HIS A 7 -8.65 -4.51 1.09
C HIS A 7 -8.78 -6.04 1.23
N PRO A 8 -8.12 -6.84 0.37
CA PRO A 8 -8.31 -8.29 0.40
C PRO A 8 -7.94 -8.94 1.75
N GLN A 9 -7.01 -8.34 2.50
CA GLN A 9 -6.53 -8.87 3.77
C GLN A 9 -7.53 -8.79 4.92
N SER A 10 -8.33 -7.73 4.97
CA SER A 10 -9.43 -7.60 5.95
C SER A 10 -10.76 -8.07 5.40
N GLY A 11 -10.89 -8.16 4.07
CA GLY A 11 -12.16 -8.43 3.38
C GLY A 11 -13.02 -7.17 3.18
N ASP A 12 -12.51 -5.98 3.50
CA ASP A 12 -13.27 -4.74 3.38
C ASP A 12 -13.46 -4.32 1.92
N ARG A 13 -14.63 -3.73 1.64
CA ARG A 13 -14.94 -3.04 0.39
C ARG A 13 -15.64 -1.72 0.66
N PHE A 14 -15.08 -0.64 0.12
CA PHE A 14 -15.66 0.70 0.15
C PHE A 14 -16.18 1.07 -1.24
N ARG A 15 -17.39 1.65 -1.31
CA ARG A 15 -18.05 1.99 -2.57
C ARG A 15 -18.35 3.49 -2.63
N GLY A 16 -18.02 4.10 -3.76
CA GLY A 16 -18.28 5.52 -4.01
C GLY A 16 -17.20 6.44 -3.44
N ARG A 17 -17.02 7.58 -4.10
CA ARG A 17 -15.96 8.55 -3.79
C ARG A 17 -16.07 9.09 -2.35
N GLU A 18 -17.29 9.35 -1.89
CA GLU A 18 -17.52 9.91 -0.54
C GLU A 18 -17.08 8.95 0.56
N THR A 19 -17.49 7.68 0.48
CA THR A 19 -17.09 6.66 1.45
C THR A 19 -15.58 6.40 1.42
N ILE A 20 -14.97 6.34 0.23
CA ILE A 20 -13.52 6.19 0.08
C ILE A 20 -12.78 7.40 0.68
N ALA A 21 -13.26 8.63 0.44
CA ALA A 21 -12.66 9.83 1.01
C ALA A 21 -12.78 9.87 2.54
N ALA A 22 -13.94 9.50 3.09
CA ALA A 22 -14.16 9.41 4.54
C ALA A 22 -13.22 8.38 5.19
N GLN A 23 -13.06 7.20 4.57
CA GLN A 23 -12.12 6.17 5.05
C GLN A 23 -10.68 6.69 5.11
N ARG A 24 -10.22 7.42 4.08
CA ARG A 24 -8.86 7.98 4.04
C ARG A 24 -8.64 9.12 5.04
N GLY A 25 -9.66 9.96 5.22
CA GLY A 25 -9.63 11.10 6.14
C GLY A 25 -9.71 10.72 7.62
N GLY A 26 -10.31 9.57 7.94
CA GLY A 26 -10.54 9.13 9.32
C GLY A 26 -9.35 8.50 10.05
N HIS A 27 -8.19 8.36 9.40
CA HIS A 27 -7.07 7.65 9.99
C HIS A 27 -6.31 8.53 11.01
N PRO A 28 -6.19 8.11 12.29
CA PRO A 28 -5.80 8.97 13.42
C PRO A 28 -4.30 9.29 13.53
N ALA A 29 -3.46 8.63 12.75
CA ALA A 29 -2.00 8.75 12.80
C ALA A 29 -1.52 9.84 11.84
N ASP A 30 -0.46 10.55 12.23
CA ASP A 30 0.32 11.38 11.32
C ASP A 30 1.08 10.48 10.33
N ARG A 31 1.03 10.81 9.04
CA ARG A 31 1.50 9.92 7.96
C ARG A 31 2.40 10.68 7.01
N HIS A 32 3.65 10.26 6.97
CA HIS A 32 4.56 10.59 5.89
C HIS A 32 4.76 9.36 5.01
N PHE A 33 4.76 9.56 3.70
CA PHE A 33 4.95 8.47 2.77
C PHE A 33 5.87 8.83 1.61
N THR A 34 6.63 7.83 1.18
CA THR A 34 7.38 7.85 -0.08
C THR A 34 6.74 6.84 -1.01
N LEU A 35 6.53 7.23 -2.27
CA LEU A 35 5.86 6.38 -3.25
C LEU A 35 6.62 6.31 -4.58
N ARG A 36 6.50 5.15 -5.23
CA ARG A 36 6.85 4.92 -6.63
C ARG A 36 5.59 4.52 -7.37
N ILE A 37 5.33 5.11 -8.53
CA ILE A 37 4.22 4.73 -9.40
C ILE A 37 4.77 4.17 -10.70
N THR A 38 4.18 3.07 -11.16
CA THR A 38 4.40 2.49 -12.49
C THR A 38 3.06 2.09 -13.08
N GLY A 39 2.92 2.07 -14.40
CA GLY A 39 1.65 1.71 -15.00
C GLY A 39 1.64 1.82 -16.52
N HIS A 40 0.61 1.25 -17.12
CA HIS A 40 0.36 1.34 -18.55
C HIS A 40 -1.13 1.23 -18.85
N ALA A 41 -1.61 2.03 -19.81
CA ALA A 41 -3.00 2.11 -20.22
C ALA A 41 -3.94 2.29 -19.02
N HIS A 42 -4.77 1.28 -18.74
CA HIS A 42 -5.82 1.33 -17.73
C HIS A 42 -5.41 0.73 -16.38
N VAL A 43 -4.15 0.31 -16.19
CA VAL A 43 -3.68 -0.27 -14.93
C VAL A 43 -2.45 0.48 -14.44
N TRP A 44 -2.52 0.93 -13.20
CA TRP A 44 -1.44 1.62 -12.51
C TRP A 44 -1.20 0.99 -11.15
N VAL A 45 0.06 0.94 -10.73
CA VAL A 45 0.48 0.40 -9.44
C VAL A 45 1.28 1.47 -8.70
N SER A 46 0.95 1.69 -7.43
CA SER A 46 1.81 2.43 -6.52
C SER A 46 2.38 1.53 -5.44
N GLU A 47 3.68 1.62 -5.24
CA GLU A 47 4.40 1.05 -4.09
C GLU A 47 4.67 2.19 -3.12
N CYS A 48 4.25 2.04 -1.87
CA CYS A 48 4.27 3.09 -0.87
C CYS A 48 4.90 2.57 0.44
N VAL A 49 5.77 3.37 1.05
CA VAL A 49 6.19 3.17 2.43
C VAL A 49 5.58 4.28 3.26
N THR A 50 4.69 3.94 4.18
CA THR A 50 4.06 4.87 5.12
C THR A 50 4.65 4.66 6.50
N ILE A 51 5.11 5.71 7.15
CA ILE A 51 5.54 5.65 8.55
C ILE A 51 4.35 5.95 9.46
N TYR A 52 4.03 5.00 10.34
CA TYR A 52 2.99 5.10 11.36
C TYR A 52 3.66 5.04 12.73
N ASP A 53 3.59 6.11 13.51
CA ASP A 53 4.16 6.16 14.87
C ASP A 53 5.61 5.63 14.96
N GLY A 54 6.41 5.88 13.91
CA GLY A 54 7.80 5.43 13.79
C GLY A 54 8.00 4.06 13.12
N ALA A 55 6.95 3.27 12.93
CA ALA A 55 7.00 1.96 12.28
C ALA A 55 6.64 2.03 10.78
N PRO A 56 7.41 1.40 9.88
CA PRO A 56 7.08 1.40 8.46
C PRO A 56 5.99 0.39 8.13
N SER A 57 5.07 0.79 7.26
CA SER A 57 4.08 -0.07 6.61
C SER A 57 4.28 0.00 5.10
N TYR A 58 4.41 -1.17 4.47
CA TYR A 58 4.59 -1.28 3.03
C TYR A 58 3.23 -1.55 2.38
N THR A 59 2.82 -0.67 1.47
CA THR A 59 1.54 -0.76 0.79
C THR A 59 1.74 -0.87 -0.72
N VAL A 60 1.03 -1.80 -1.35
CA VAL A 60 0.89 -1.89 -2.81
C VAL A 60 -0.55 -1.60 -3.16
N THR A 61 -0.76 -0.65 -4.07
CA THR A 61 -2.08 -0.28 -4.57
C THR A 61 -2.15 -0.55 -6.06
N VAL A 62 -3.12 -1.34 -6.51
CA VAL A 62 -3.43 -1.55 -7.92
C VAL A 62 -4.69 -0.75 -8.27
N MET A 63 -4.58 0.13 -9.27
CA MET A 63 -5.63 1.05 -9.70
C MET A 63 -6.03 0.75 -11.14
N GLY A 64 -7.30 0.39 -11.34
CA GLY A 64 -7.97 0.31 -12.63
C GLY A 64 -8.57 1.65 -13.02
N PHE A 65 -8.30 2.09 -14.25
CA PHE A 65 -8.78 3.35 -14.80
C PHE A 65 -9.79 3.16 -15.93
N VAL A 66 -10.77 4.05 -16.00
CA VAL A 66 -11.55 4.29 -17.22
C VAL A 66 -11.37 5.76 -17.59
N GLY A 67 -10.76 6.02 -18.75
CA GLY A 67 -10.30 7.37 -19.10
C GLY A 67 -9.30 7.87 -18.05
N HIS A 68 -9.63 9.00 -17.41
CA HIS A 68 -8.77 9.64 -16.39
C HIS A 68 -9.25 9.40 -14.96
N GLN A 69 -10.17 8.45 -14.74
CA GLN A 69 -10.77 8.19 -13.44
C GLN A 69 -10.43 6.79 -12.94
N VAL A 70 -10.01 6.69 -11.67
CA VAL A 70 -9.90 5.40 -10.97
C VAL A 70 -11.31 4.87 -10.73
N VAL A 71 -11.58 3.66 -11.24
CA VAL A 71 -12.86 2.97 -11.06
C VAL A 71 -12.76 1.83 -10.06
N HIS A 72 -11.56 1.27 -9.86
CA HIS A 72 -11.32 0.22 -8.89
C HIS A 72 -9.91 0.31 -8.35
N GLU A 73 -9.78 0.27 -7.04
CA GLU A 73 -8.53 0.24 -6.32
C GLU A 73 -8.48 -1.01 -5.44
N THR A 74 -7.36 -1.70 -5.42
CA THR A 74 -7.10 -2.81 -4.50
C THR A 74 -5.81 -2.54 -3.75
N GLN A 75 -5.87 -2.47 -2.42
CA GLN A 75 -4.72 -2.20 -1.57
C GLN A 75 -4.29 -3.44 -0.79
N TYR A 76 -2.98 -3.67 -0.76
CA TYR A 76 -2.32 -4.69 0.04
C TYR A 76 -1.33 -4.02 1.00
N PHE A 77 -1.37 -4.41 2.26
CA PHE A 77 -0.53 -3.95 3.36
C PHE A 77 0.39 -5.10 3.79
N ALA A 78 1.64 -5.08 3.39
CA ALA A 78 2.56 -6.17 3.68
C ALA A 78 2.96 -6.17 5.17
N ALA A 79 2.83 -7.34 5.81
CA ALA A 79 3.43 -7.57 7.12
C ALA A 79 4.96 -7.61 6.99
N LEU A 80 5.66 -7.01 7.96
CA LEU A 80 7.11 -7.10 8.05
C LEU A 80 7.51 -8.55 8.39
N PHE A 81 8.69 -8.95 7.94
CA PHE A 81 9.31 -10.22 8.30
C PHE A 81 10.82 -10.07 8.43
N GLY A 82 11.42 -10.81 9.38
CA GLY A 82 12.87 -10.88 9.57
C GLY A 82 13.56 -11.70 8.49
N THR A 83 14.88 -11.53 8.33
CA THR A 83 15.65 -12.31 7.36
C THR A 83 15.86 -13.74 7.87
N PRO A 84 15.24 -14.77 7.26
CA PRO A 84 15.40 -16.16 7.71
C PRO A 84 16.85 -16.63 7.57
N ALA A 85 17.34 -17.35 8.59
CA ALA A 85 18.72 -17.82 8.68
C ALA A 85 19.21 -18.58 7.43
N TRP A 86 18.36 -19.41 6.84
CA TRP A 86 18.72 -20.24 5.70
C TRP A 86 19.09 -19.44 4.43
N ARG A 87 18.61 -18.19 4.30
CA ARG A 87 18.93 -17.30 3.17
C ARG A 87 19.74 -16.07 3.58
N ALA A 88 20.12 -15.95 4.85
CA ALA A 88 20.84 -14.77 5.35
C ALA A 88 22.18 -14.57 4.63
N ALA A 89 22.92 -15.64 4.36
CA ALA A 89 24.20 -15.58 3.65
C ALA A 89 24.07 -15.28 2.14
N LEU A 90 22.86 -15.31 1.58
CA LEU A 90 22.61 -15.06 0.15
C LEU A 90 22.18 -13.61 -0.14
N ALA A 91 21.83 -12.86 0.90
CA ALA A 91 21.24 -11.54 0.78
C ALA A 91 22.23 -10.46 1.22
N GLU A 92 22.15 -9.30 0.56
CA GLU A 92 22.74 -8.07 1.04
C GLU A 92 21.65 -7.14 1.60
N PRO A 93 21.94 -6.32 2.63
CA PRO A 93 20.98 -5.35 3.14
C PRO A 93 20.59 -4.34 2.06
N THR A 94 19.31 -4.01 1.97
CA THR A 94 18.88 -2.89 1.12
C THR A 94 19.21 -1.56 1.80
N PRO A 95 19.82 -0.58 1.10
CA PRO A 95 20.15 0.72 1.69
C PRO A 95 18.93 1.42 2.29
N GLY A 96 19.11 2.04 3.46
CA GLY A 96 18.08 2.83 4.15
C GLY A 96 16.93 2.01 4.74
N ARG A 97 17.06 0.68 4.84
CA ARG A 97 16.05 -0.20 5.42
C ARG A 97 16.64 -1.05 6.54
N THR A 98 16.38 -0.64 7.78
CA THR A 98 16.59 -1.48 8.96
C THR A 98 15.22 -2.01 9.38
N ILE A 99 15.00 -3.30 9.25
CA ILE A 99 13.81 -3.97 9.79
C ILE A 99 14.27 -4.61 11.10
N GLU A 100 13.87 -4.01 12.23
CA GLU A 100 14.01 -4.70 13.52
C GLU A 100 12.99 -5.83 13.55
N GLU A 101 13.43 -7.03 13.94
CA GLU A 101 12.53 -8.16 14.16
C GLU A 101 11.57 -7.81 15.30
N ALA A 102 10.28 -8.01 15.07
CA ALA A 102 9.25 -7.89 16.10
C ALA A 102 9.29 -9.06 17.07
#